data_AF-A0A916SY39-F1
#
_entry.id   AF-A0A916SY39-F1
#
_cell.length_a   1.000
_cell.length_b   1.000
_cell.length_c   1.000
_cell.angle_alpha   90.00
_cell.angle_beta   90.00
_cell.angle_gamma   90.00
#
_symmetry.space_group_name_H-M   'P 1'
#
loop_
_entity.id
_entity.type
_entity.pdbx_description
1 polymer ?
#
loop_
_entity_poly.entity_id
_entity_poly.type
_entity_poly.pdbx_seq_one_letter_code
_entity_poly.pdbx_strand_id
1 'polypeptide(L)'
;MFGEYGVYLDGKMIGSVCDDQLFVKPTVSGGAHAKPVSDAPPYPGAKPHMPIGADRWEDPDWLSELPRVTAAELPTPKPRKTKRDA
;
A
#
# COMPACT_ATOMS: atom_id res chain seq x y z
N MET A 1 -5.85 -13.68 -13.79
CA MET A 1 -5.55 -13.01 -12.50
C MET A 1 -5.10 -14.07 -11.51
N PHE A 2 -3.82 -14.42 -11.54
CA PHE A 2 -3.11 -15.20 -10.53
C PHE A 2 -1.81 -14.41 -10.31
N GLY A 3 -1.54 -13.89 -9.10
CA GLY A 3 -0.16 -13.53 -8.73
C GLY A 3 0.14 -12.12 -8.23
N GLU A 4 -0.83 -11.20 -8.11
CA GLU A 4 -0.55 -9.89 -7.50
C GLU A 4 -0.81 -9.92 -5.98
N TYR A 5 0.06 -9.27 -5.21
CA TYR A 5 0.04 -9.35 -3.74
C TYR A 5 -0.55 -8.08 -3.14
N GLY A 6 -1.57 -8.22 -2.28
CA GLY A 6 -2.04 -7.10 -1.46
C GLY A 6 -1.15 -6.91 -0.23
N VAL A 7 -0.75 -5.67 0.05
CA VAL A 7 0.05 -5.33 1.23
C VAL A 7 -0.88 -4.78 2.32
N TYR A 8 -0.79 -5.36 3.51
CA TYR A 8 -1.63 -5.03 4.66
C TYR A 8 -0.80 -4.69 5.89
N LEU A 9 -1.24 -3.68 6.64
CA LEU A 9 -0.73 -3.35 7.98
C LEU A 9 -1.93 -3.21 8.92
N ASP A 10 -1.95 -3.96 10.03
CA ASP A 10 -3.06 -3.99 11.00
C ASP A 10 -4.45 -4.20 10.37
N GLY A 11 -4.52 -5.07 9.35
CA GLY A 11 -5.73 -5.35 8.59
C GLY A 11 -6.19 -4.23 7.64
N LYS A 12 -5.45 -3.12 7.54
CA LYS A 12 -5.65 -2.05 6.56
C LYS A 12 -4.89 -2.39 5.29
N MET A 13 -5.57 -2.39 4.14
CA MET A 13 -4.90 -2.54 2.84
C MET A 13 -4.19 -1.23 2.49
N ILE A 14 -2.86 -1.23 2.60
CA ILE A 14 -2.02 -0.05 2.35
C ILE A 14 -1.55 0.05 0.90
N GLY A 15 -1.51 -1.07 0.17
CA GLY A 15 -0.93 -1.11 -1.16
C GLY A 15 -1.00 -2.49 -1.80
N SER A 16 -0.22 -2.66 -2.87
CA SER A 16 -0.07 -3.91 -3.60
C SER A 16 1.30 -4.00 -4.26
N VAL A 17 1.75 -5.22 -4.55
CA VAL A 17 2.91 -5.49 -5.40
C VAL A 17 2.42 -6.10 -6.70
N CYS A 18 2.72 -5.44 -7.80
CA CYS A 18 2.22 -5.71 -9.14
C CYS A 18 3.39 -5.55 -10.11
N ASP A 19 3.66 -6.55 -10.97
CA ASP A 19 4.79 -6.53 -11.94
C ASP A 19 6.14 -6.10 -11.32
N ASP A 20 6.53 -6.74 -10.21
CA ASP A 20 7.74 -6.40 -9.43
C ASP A 20 7.84 -4.91 -9.06
N GLN A 21 6.70 -4.28 -8.83
CA GLN A 21 6.61 -2.89 -8.41
C GLN A 21 5.68 -2.73 -7.21
N LEU A 22 6.18 -2.02 -6.20
CA LEU A 22 5.41 -1.67 -5.01
C LEU A 22 4.55 -0.43 -5.29
N PHE A 23 3.25 -0.56 -5.08
CA PHE A 23 2.28 0.52 -5.17
C PHE A 23 1.66 0.77 -3.80
N VAL A 24 1.68 2.02 -3.36
CA VAL A 24 1.09 2.45 -2.07
C VAL A 24 -0.08 3.39 -2.32
N LYS A 25 -1.14 3.28 -1.50
CA LYS A 25 -2.30 4.15 -1.63
C LYS A 25 -1.93 5.63 -1.45
N PRO A 26 -2.49 6.52 -2.28
CA PRO A 26 -2.23 7.96 -2.16
C PRO A 26 -2.88 8.49 -0.89
N THR A 27 -2.06 8.80 0.10
CA THR A 27 -2.42 9.46 1.37
C THR A 27 -1.59 10.73 1.51
N VAL A 28 -2.01 11.69 2.34
CA VAL A 28 -1.31 12.99 2.41
C VAL A 28 0.11 12.79 2.96
N SER A 29 0.25 12.04 4.04
CA SER A 29 1.52 11.71 4.69
C SER A 29 2.34 10.74 3.84
N GLY A 30 1.69 9.72 3.25
CA GLY A 30 2.35 8.80 2.33
C GLY A 30 2.94 9.52 1.11
N GLY A 31 2.20 10.45 0.51
CA GLY A 31 2.69 11.27 -0.60
C GLY A 31 3.79 12.25 -0.18
N ALA A 32 3.70 12.83 1.01
CA ALA A 32 4.75 13.71 1.55
C ALA A 32 6.08 12.95 1.80
N HIS A 33 6.00 11.68 2.22
CA HIS A 33 7.13 10.79 2.46
C HIS A 33 7.70 10.20 1.17
N ALA A 34 6.84 9.66 0.31
CA ALA A 34 7.22 8.99 -0.94
C ALA A 34 7.69 9.98 -2.02
N LYS A 35 7.10 11.18 -2.06
CA LYS A 35 7.34 12.20 -3.10
C LYS A 35 7.36 11.60 -4.52
N PRO A 36 6.32 10.81 -4.90
CA PRO A 36 6.32 10.14 -6.19
C PRO A 36 6.30 11.16 -7.33
N VAL A 37 6.94 10.83 -8.44
CA VAL A 37 7.00 11.68 -9.63
C VAL A 37 5.61 11.79 -10.29
N SER A 38 4.85 10.69 -10.31
CA SER A 38 3.47 10.65 -10.76
C SER A 38 2.77 9.40 -10.22
N ASP A 39 1.47 9.50 -9.97
CA ASP A 39 0.64 8.33 -9.65
C ASP A 39 0.42 7.47 -10.90
N ALA A 40 0.35 6.15 -10.70
CA ALA A 40 0.11 5.17 -11.75
C ALA A 40 -0.83 4.06 -11.25
N PRO A 41 -1.74 3.54 -12.11
CA PRO A 41 -2.57 2.41 -11.72
C PRO A 41 -1.71 1.14 -11.58
N PRO A 42 -1.84 0.36 -10.49
CA PRO A 42 -1.10 -0.89 -10.32
C PRO A 42 -1.36 -1.92 -11.43
N TYR A 43 -2.56 -1.90 -12.01
CA TYR A 43 -2.99 -2.74 -13.12
C TYR A 43 -4.10 -2.04 -13.92
N PRO A 44 -4.40 -2.47 -15.16
CA PRO A 44 -5.45 -1.86 -15.98
C PRO A 44 -6.82 -1.83 -15.28
N GLY A 45 -7.39 -0.63 -15.12
CA GLY A 45 -8.68 -0.41 -14.45
C GLY A 45 -8.59 -0.21 -12.94
N ALA A 46 -7.40 -0.27 -12.34
CA ALA A 46 -7.18 0.12 -10.95
C ALA A 46 -7.24 1.64 -10.78
N LYS A 47 -7.48 2.09 -9.55
CA LYS A 47 -7.29 3.49 -9.19
C LYS A 47 -5.79 3.82 -9.16
N PRO A 48 -5.38 5.04 -9.54
CA PRO A 48 -3.98 5.46 -9.44
C PRO A 48 -3.46 5.34 -8.01
N HIS A 49 -2.32 4.68 -7.86
CA HIS A 49 -1.55 4.55 -6.62
C HIS A 49 -0.15 5.15 -6.82
N MET A 50 0.57 5.37 -5.73
CA MET A 50 1.93 5.89 -5.77
C MET A 50 2.90 4.73 -6.05
N PRO A 51 3.58 4.70 -7.21
CA PRO A 51 4.65 3.75 -7.47
C PRO A 51 5.88 4.10 -6.61
N ILE A 52 6.45 3.10 -5.95
CA ILE A 52 7.63 3.28 -5.11
C ILE A 52 8.85 2.77 -5.88
N GLY A 53 9.72 3.71 -6.26
CA GLY A 53 10.97 3.42 -6.98
C GLY A 53 11.82 2.39 -6.23
N ALA A 54 12.42 1.48 -7.00
CA ALA A 54 13.24 0.40 -6.45
C ALA A 54 14.48 0.91 -5.70
N ASP A 55 14.97 2.11 -6.02
CA ASP A 55 16.06 2.79 -5.30
C ASP A 55 15.75 3.01 -3.81
N ARG A 56 14.46 3.11 -3.46
CA ARG A 56 14.03 3.32 -2.07
C ARG A 56 13.89 2.03 -1.28
N TRP A 57 13.94 0.87 -1.93
CA TRP A 57 13.71 -0.40 -1.24
C TRP A 57 14.91 -0.84 -0.40
N GLU A 58 16.09 -0.32 -0.74
CA GLU A 58 17.35 -0.59 -0.05
C GLU A 58 17.49 0.22 1.25
N ASP A 59 16.62 1.20 1.48
CA ASP A 59 16.57 2.00 2.71
C ASP A 59 15.46 1.45 3.64
N PRO A 60 15.80 0.56 4.60
CA PRO A 60 14.81 -0.12 5.43
C PRO A 60 14.07 0.84 6.37
N ASP A 61 14.74 1.87 6.88
CA ASP A 61 14.12 2.87 7.75
C ASP A 61 13.08 3.66 6.96
N TRP A 62 13.46 4.16 5.77
CA TRP A 62 12.53 4.86 4.89
C TRP A 62 11.36 3.98 4.45
N LEU A 63 11.64 2.74 4.03
CA LEU A 63 10.64 1.82 3.50
C LEU A 63 9.68 1.35 4.58
N SER A 64 10.14 1.23 5.84
CA SER A 64 9.29 0.81 6.95
C SER A 64 8.40 1.93 7.49
N GLU A 65 8.78 3.20 7.34
CA GLU A 65 7.99 4.35 7.74
C GLU A 65 6.82 4.62 6.78
N LEU A 66 7.03 4.46 5.47
CA LEU A 66 6.00 4.64 4.44
C LEU A 66 4.68 3.89 4.72
N PRO A 67 4.67 2.57 5.01
CA PRO A 67 3.45 1.84 5.31
C PRO A 67 2.81 2.29 6.62
N ARG A 68 3.60 2.73 7.61
CA ARG A 68 3.09 3.22 8.92
C ARG A 68 2.35 4.54 8.76
N VAL A 69 2.97 5.52 8.10
CA VAL A 69 2.33 6.83 7.86
C VAL A 69 1.12 6.70 6.95
N THR A 70 1.18 5.81 5.95
CA THR A 70 0.04 5.52 5.09
C THR A 70 -1.10 4.86 5.86
N ALA A 71 -0.82 3.84 6.69
CA ALA A 71 -1.83 3.15 7.46
C ALA A 71 -2.51 4.05 8.50
N ALA A 72 -1.80 5.03 9.06
CA ALA A 72 -2.36 5.99 10.03
C ALA A 72 -3.55 6.78 9.46
N GLU A 73 -3.51 7.13 8.16
CA GLU A 73 -4.58 7.86 7.48
C GLU A 73 -5.69 6.97 6.90
N LEU A 74 -5.47 5.66 6.82
CA LEU A 74 -6.47 4.74 6.31
C LEU A 74 -7.52 4.39 7.36
N PRO A 75 -8.79 4.26 6.96
CA PRO A 75 -9.87 3.90 7.88
C PRO A 75 -9.57 2.53 8.51
N THR A 76 -9.86 2.41 9.81
CA THR A 76 -9.74 1.13 10.51
C THR A 76 -10.69 0.10 9.90
N PRO A 77 -10.22 -1.14 9.64
CA PRO A 77 -11.06 -2.19 9.11
C PRO A 77 -12.21 -2.45 10.08
N LYS A 78 -13.41 -2.69 9.55
CA LYS A 78 -14.55 -3.08 10.39
C LYS A 78 -14.20 -4.38 11.12
N PRO A 79 -14.56 -4.52 12.42
CA PRO A 79 -14.33 -5.74 13.15
C PRO A 79 -14.95 -6.91 12.39
N ARG A 80 -14.12 -7.91 12.08
CA ARG A 80 -14.54 -9.08 11.31
C ARG A 80 -15.53 -9.83 12.19
N LYS A 81 -16.78 -10.02 11.74
CA LYS A 81 -17.74 -10.88 12.44
C LYS A 81 -17.11 -12.27 12.54
N THR A 82 -16.84 -12.74 13.75
CA THR A 82 -16.43 -14.12 13.97
C THR A 82 -17.51 -15.02 13.39
N LYS A 83 -17.19 -15.80 12.36
CA LYS A 83 -18.02 -16.97 12.06
C LYS A 83 -17.79 -17.91 13.23
N ARG A 84 -18.84 -18.18 14.01
CA ARG A 84 -18.85 -19.39 14.83
C ARG A 84 -18.89 -20.53 13.83
N ASP A 85 -17.78 -21.24 13.69
CA ASP A 85 -17.79 -22.57 13.09
C ASP A 85 -18.77 -23.42 13.93
N ALA A 86 -19.77 -23.97 13.25
CA ALA A 86 -20.78 -24.87 13.80
C ALA A 86 -20.52 -26.28 13.29
#